data_AF-A0A820B0R3-F1
#
_entry.id   AF-A0A820B0R3-F1
#
_cell.length_a   1.000
_cell.length_b   1.000
_cell.length_c   1.000
_cell.angle_alpha   90.00
_cell.angle_beta   90.00
_cell.angle_gamma   90.00
#
_symmetry.space_group_name_H-M   'P 1'
#
loop_
_entity.id
_entity.type
_entity.pdbx_description
1 polymer ?
#
loop_
_entity_poly.entity_id
_entity_poly.type
_entity_poly.pdbx_seq_one_letter_code
_entity_poly.pdbx_strand_id
1 'polypeptide(L)' 'EGSQSNQLYQPRGLSFDDEDNLYVSDYGNHRIQKFEVIL' A
#
# COMPACT_ATOMS: atom_id res chain seq x y z
N GLU A 1 -2.68 -14.04 -5.39
CA GLU A 1 -1.53 -13.70 -4.53
C GLU A 1 -0.65 -12.73 -5.29
N GLY A 2 -0.08 -11.73 -4.64
CA GLY A 2 0.79 -10.75 -5.28
C GLY A 2 1.96 -10.45 -4.37
N SER A 3 3.16 -10.91 -4.71
CA SER A 3 4.35 -10.84 -3.84
C SER A 3 5.29 -9.69 -4.17
N GLN A 4 5.11 -9.07 -5.34
CA GLN A 4 5.99 -8.00 -5.81
C GLN A 4 5.50 -6.61 -5.35
N SER A 5 6.34 -5.58 -5.50
CA SER A 5 5.91 -4.20 -5.31
C SER A 5 4.71 -3.88 -6.19
N ASN A 6 3.80 -3.05 -5.67
CA ASN A 6 2.56 -2.63 -6.34
C ASN A 6 1.55 -3.75 -6.60
N GLN A 7 1.76 -4.95 -6.06
CA GLN A 7 0.76 -6.00 -6.00
C GLN A 7 0.20 -6.08 -4.57
N LEU A 8 -1.07 -6.46 -4.44
CA LEU A 8 -1.75 -6.55 -3.14
C LEU A 8 -2.30 -7.96 -2.92
N TYR A 9 -2.42 -8.35 -1.66
CA TYR A 9 -3.05 -9.58 -1.23
C TYR A 9 -3.86 -9.32 0.06
N GLN A 10 -5.19 -9.35 -0.07
CA GLN A 10 -6.14 -9.08 1.00
C GLN A 10 -5.89 -7.75 1.76
N PRO A 11 -5.77 -6.58 1.09
CA PRO A 11 -5.54 -5.31 1.78
C PRO A 11 -6.73 -4.96 2.69
N ARG A 12 -6.47 -4.33 3.85
CA ARG A 12 -7.52 -4.06 4.86
C ARG A 12 -7.70 -2.59 5.24
N GLY A 13 -6.71 -1.75 4.96
CA GLY A 13 -6.73 -0.36 5.38
C GLY A 13 -5.86 0.50 4.47
N LEU A 14 -6.24 1.77 4.41
CA LEU A 14 -5.58 2.80 3.62
C LEU A 14 -5.55 4.12 4.40
N SER A 15 -4.46 4.86 4.25
CA SER A 15 -4.28 6.20 4.81
C SER A 15 -3.38 7.02 3.89
N PHE A 16 -3.58 8.33 3.89
CA PHE A 16 -2.67 9.27 3.23
C PHE A 16 -1.77 9.94 4.28
N ASP A 17 -0.59 10.38 3.86
CA ASP A 17 0.22 11.38 4.60
C ASP A 17 0.00 12.79 4.04
N ASP A 18 0.65 13.80 4.63
CA ASP A 18 0.49 15.21 4.24
C ASP A 18 1.08 15.54 2.85
N GLU A 19 1.82 14.60 2.26
CA GLU A 19 2.38 14.70 0.90
C GLU A 19 1.54 13.90 -0.13
N ASP A 20 0.32 13.52 0.24
CA ASP A 20 -0.61 12.69 -0.54
C ASP A 20 -0.07 11.29 -0.91
N ASN A 21 0.98 10.80 -0.24
CA ASN A 21 1.40 9.41 -0.43
C ASN A 21 0.38 8.45 0.17
N LEU A 22 0.01 7.42 -0.58
CA LEU A 22 -0.93 6.39 -0.12
C LEU A 22 -0.20 5.25 0.58
N TYR A 23 -0.60 4.95 1.81
CA TYR A 23 -0.15 3.78 2.56
C TYR A 23 -1.26 2.73 2.59
N VAL A 24 -0.93 1.49 2.23
CA VAL A 24 -1.87 0.36 2.23
C VAL A 24 -1.38 -0.70 3.20
N SER A 25 -2.26 -1.15 4.11
CA SER A 25 -2.02 -2.36 4.89
C SER A 25 -2.33 -3.61 4.07
N ASP A 26 -1.28 -4.15 3.46
CA ASP A 26 -1.32 -5.32 2.60
C ASP A 26 -1.32 -6.60 3.44
N TYR A 27 -2.44 -6.81 4.15
CA TYR A 27 -2.55 -7.74 5.28
C TYR A 27 -2.16 -9.18 4.93
N GLY A 28 -2.60 -9.69 3.77
CA GLY A 28 -2.28 -11.06 3.34
C GLY A 28 -0.80 -11.26 3.04
N ASN A 29 -0.06 -10.19 2.74
CA ASN A 29 1.39 -10.21 2.54
C ASN A 29 2.18 -9.81 3.78
N HIS A 30 1.52 -9.53 4.91
CA HIS A 30 2.16 -9.10 6.16
C HIS A 30 3.10 -7.89 6.00
N ARG A 31 2.71 -6.91 5.17
CA ARG A 31 3.50 -5.69 4.91
C ARG A 31 2.64 -4.43 4.83
N ILE A 32 3.30 -3.28 4.88
CA ILE A 32 2.74 -1.98 4.47
C ILE A 32 3.41 -1.58 3.15
N GLN A 33 2.65 -1.07 2.19
CA GLN A 33 3.20 -0.48 0.97
C GLN A 33 2.87 1.01 0.89
N LYS A 34 3.88 1.81 0.52
CA LYS A 34 3.75 3.24 0.19
C LYS A 34 3.68 3.38 -1.32
N PHE A 35 2.71 4.15 -1.80
CA PHE A 35 2.58 4.55 -3.20
C PHE A 35 2.75 6.06 -3.27
N GLU A 36 3.80 6.48 -3.95
CA GLU A 36 4.10 7.90 -4.14
C GLU A 36 3.22 8.46 -5.26
N VAL A 37 2.56 9.58 -4.98
CA VAL A 37 1.87 10.35 -6.00
C VAL A 37 2.89 11.30 -6.62
N ILE A 38 3.38 10.96 -7.82
CA ILE A 38 4.16 11.90 -8.63
C ILE A 38 3.15 12.66 -9.48
N LEU A 39 2.97 13.94 -9.19
CA LEU A 39 2.22 14.87 -10.04
C LEU A 39 2.98 15.17 -11.34
#